data_AF-A0A852W384-F1
#
_entry.id   AF-A0A852W384-F1
#
_cell.length_a   1.000
_cell.length_b   1.000
_cell.length_c   1.000
_cell.angle_alpha   90.00
_cell.angle_beta   90.00
_cell.angle_gamma   90.00
#
_symmetry.space_group_name_H-M   'P 1'
#
loop_
_entity.id
_entity.type
_entity.pdbx_description
1 polymer ?
#
loop_
_entity_poly.entity_id
_entity_poly.type
_entity_poly.pdbx_seq_one_letter_code
_entity_poly.pdbx_strand_id
1 'polypeptide(L)'
;MDREPLSGSIGPPLRTALDQARADLLATLSVQVDGLTADAARRAGRAGDVRWWTAALDGPARTLDDAWARRSGPVLRRRAAAAALRHQGAHVTHVTHVPSPSCCGALVAAAGRVLAVAPGRERGAWSVSVLSGSAVWVASVLAAGARVLPAGGPGVLPALAGLVLLVGALVAARVRVVRSARDRALARRVRDAVLLAADHELLRRISDADRGLPEASRAC
;
A
#
# COMPACT_ATOMS: atom_id res chain seq x y z
N MET A 1 -20.83 51.94 -10.12
CA MET A 1 -19.81 51.37 -11.03
C MET A 1 -19.66 49.90 -10.66
N ASP A 2 -20.63 49.12 -11.12
CA ASP A 2 -20.70 47.68 -10.93
C ASP A 2 -19.68 47.03 -11.88
N ARG A 3 -18.65 46.41 -11.31
CA ARG A 3 -17.75 45.56 -12.08
C ARG A 3 -18.45 44.22 -12.28
N GLU A 4 -18.96 44.00 -13.48
CA GLU A 4 -19.29 42.65 -13.94
C GLU A 4 -18.08 41.72 -13.73
N PRO A 5 -18.28 40.51 -13.16
CA PRO A 5 -17.24 39.51 -13.16
C PRO A 5 -17.10 38.99 -14.58
N LEU A 6 -15.90 39.19 -15.15
CA LEU A 6 -15.47 38.62 -16.43
C LEU A 6 -15.81 37.13 -16.50
N SER A 7 -16.93 36.83 -17.16
CA SER A 7 -17.43 35.50 -17.46
C SER A 7 -16.62 34.89 -18.60
N GLY A 8 -15.32 34.70 -18.35
CA GLY A 8 -14.32 34.27 -19.32
C GLY A 8 -13.51 33.06 -18.87
N SER A 9 -13.99 32.27 -17.90
CA SER A 9 -13.35 31.01 -17.52
C SER A 9 -13.97 29.86 -18.29
N ILE A 10 -13.46 29.62 -19.51
CA ILE A 10 -13.77 28.39 -20.27
C ILE A 10 -13.01 27.24 -19.59
N GLY A 11 -13.53 26.75 -18.46
CA GLY A 11 -12.99 25.61 -17.73
C GLY A 11 -13.37 25.60 -16.25
N PRO A 12 -13.43 24.41 -15.61
CA PRO A 12 -13.66 24.27 -14.18
C PRO A 12 -12.55 24.99 -13.37
N PRO A 13 -12.84 25.42 -12.12
CA PRO A 13 -11.83 26.01 -11.24
C PRO A 13 -10.58 25.12 -11.18
N LEU A 14 -9.39 25.71 -11.13
CA LEU A 14 -8.10 24.99 -11.00
C LEU A 14 -8.20 23.86 -9.97
N ARG A 15 -8.72 24.19 -8.79
CA ARG A 15 -8.90 23.26 -7.68
C ARG A 15 -9.75 22.06 -8.07
N THR A 16 -10.90 22.30 -8.70
CA THR A 16 -11.80 21.25 -9.17
C THR A 16 -11.14 20.35 -10.21
N ALA A 17 -10.38 20.90 -11.16
CA ALA A 17 -9.68 20.12 -12.17
C ALA A 17 -8.57 19.24 -11.55
N LEU A 18 -7.84 19.78 -10.57
CA LEU A 18 -6.78 19.04 -9.87
C LEU A 18 -7.35 17.99 -8.91
N ASP A 19 -8.47 18.27 -8.26
CA ASP A 19 -9.18 17.31 -7.40
C ASP A 19 -9.74 16.14 -8.23
N GLN A 20 -10.28 16.39 -9.42
CA GLN A 20 -10.68 15.33 -10.35
C GLN A 20 -9.47 14.50 -10.79
N ALA A 21 -8.35 15.15 -11.15
CA ALA A 21 -7.13 14.44 -11.52
C ALA A 21 -6.61 13.56 -10.37
N ARG A 22 -6.66 14.05 -9.13
CA ARG A 22 -6.30 13.28 -7.93
C ARG A 22 -7.17 12.03 -7.77
N ALA A 23 -8.49 12.16 -7.86
CA ALA A 23 -9.42 11.03 -7.71
C ALA A 23 -9.14 9.92 -8.73
N ASP A 24 -8.98 10.27 -10.01
CA ASP A 24 -8.70 9.30 -11.08
C ASP A 24 -7.33 8.60 -10.90
N LEU A 25 -6.33 9.36 -10.45
CA LEU A 25 -4.98 8.83 -10.20
C LEU A 25 -4.96 7.87 -9.02
N LEU A 26 -5.68 8.20 -7.94
CA LEU A 26 -5.84 7.29 -6.80
C LEU A 26 -6.58 6.02 -7.19
N ALA A 27 -7.60 6.10 -8.04
CA ALA A 27 -8.29 4.93 -8.56
C ALA A 27 -7.33 4.02 -9.37
N THR A 28 -6.51 4.61 -10.23
CA THR A 28 -5.50 3.88 -11.02
C THR A 28 -4.46 3.22 -10.11
N LEU A 29 -3.94 3.96 -9.13
CA LEU A 29 -2.96 3.45 -8.17
C LEU A 29 -3.56 2.33 -7.32
N SER A 30 -4.82 2.44 -6.90
CA SER A 30 -5.51 1.38 -6.16
C SER A 30 -5.50 0.06 -6.94
N VAL A 31 -5.85 0.08 -8.23
CA VAL A 31 -5.85 -1.12 -9.06
C VAL A 31 -4.46 -1.74 -9.16
N GLN A 32 -3.41 -0.92 -9.33
CA GLN A 32 -2.03 -1.40 -9.39
C GLN A 32 -1.59 -2.03 -8.06
N VAL A 33 -1.85 -1.35 -6.94
CA VAL A 33 -1.51 -1.83 -5.60
C VAL A 33 -2.34 -3.06 -5.22
N ASP A 34 -3.59 -3.16 -5.66
CA ASP A 34 -4.42 -4.37 -5.54
C ASP A 34 -3.76 -5.57 -6.24
N GLY A 35 -3.25 -5.37 -7.46
CA GLY A 35 -2.47 -6.38 -8.16
C GLY A 35 -1.22 -6.82 -7.38
N LEU A 36 -0.50 -5.87 -6.79
CA LEU A 36 0.68 -6.14 -5.96
C LEU A 36 0.34 -6.89 -4.67
N THR A 37 -0.73 -6.50 -3.97
CA THR A 37 -1.16 -7.20 -2.75
C THR A 37 -1.59 -8.64 -3.05
N ALA A 38 -2.27 -8.88 -4.17
CA ALA A 38 -2.61 -10.21 -4.61
C ALA A 38 -1.35 -11.05 -4.93
N ASP A 39 -0.32 -10.43 -5.53
CA ASP A 39 0.95 -11.11 -5.80
C ASP A 39 1.74 -11.43 -4.51
N ALA A 40 1.77 -10.48 -3.58
CA ALA A 40 2.37 -10.66 -2.26
C ALA A 40 1.69 -11.78 -1.46
N ALA A 41 0.36 -11.91 -1.57
CA ALA A 41 -0.41 -12.96 -0.92
C ALA A 41 -0.17 -14.35 -1.52
N ARG A 42 0.13 -14.44 -2.83
CA ARG A 42 0.42 -15.71 -3.51
C ARG A 42 1.82 -16.25 -3.22
N ARG A 43 2.80 -15.38 -2.97
CA ARG A 43 4.21 -15.76 -2.83
C ARG A 43 4.67 -15.61 -1.39
N ALA A 44 4.87 -16.76 -0.72
CA ALA A 44 5.23 -16.82 0.68
C ALA A 44 6.43 -15.92 1.02
N GLY A 45 6.29 -15.11 2.07
CA GLY A 45 7.36 -14.24 2.57
C GLY A 45 7.48 -12.87 1.91
N ARG A 46 6.85 -12.63 0.74
CA ARG A 46 6.91 -11.31 0.08
C ARG A 46 6.16 -10.22 0.80
N ALA A 47 5.05 -10.56 1.44
CA ALA A 47 4.24 -9.59 2.17
C ALA A 47 5.03 -8.85 3.27
N GLY A 48 6.07 -9.49 3.83
CA GLY A 48 6.95 -8.91 4.84
C GLY A 48 8.25 -8.29 4.31
N ASP A 49 8.52 -8.38 3.01
CA ASP A 49 9.80 -7.99 2.42
C ASP A 49 9.76 -6.53 1.93
N VAL A 50 10.44 -5.65 2.69
CA VAL A 50 10.57 -4.22 2.37
C VAL A 50 11.26 -4.00 1.02
N ARG A 51 12.28 -4.80 0.68
CA ARG A 51 13.02 -4.64 -0.58
C ARG A 51 12.14 -4.99 -1.76
N TRP A 52 11.35 -6.05 -1.63
CA TRP A 52 10.36 -6.42 -2.63
C TRP A 52 9.33 -5.31 -2.83
N TRP A 53 8.73 -4.79 -1.75
CA TRP A 53 7.77 -3.68 -1.84
C TRP A 53 8.38 -2.43 -2.47
N THR A 54 9.64 -2.13 -2.15
CA THR A 54 10.38 -0.98 -2.73
C THR A 54 10.50 -1.12 -4.25
N ALA A 55 10.94 -2.29 -4.71
CA ALA A 55 11.06 -2.56 -6.15
C ALA A 55 9.69 -2.61 -6.85
N ALA A 56 8.69 -3.19 -6.19
CA ALA A 56 7.35 -3.35 -6.75
C ALA A 56 6.58 -2.02 -6.87
N LEU A 57 6.81 -1.08 -5.95
CA LEU A 57 6.15 0.23 -5.94
C LEU A 57 6.79 1.27 -6.87
N ASP A 58 8.02 1.05 -7.34
CA ASP A 58 8.72 1.98 -8.23
C ASP A 58 7.97 2.20 -9.56
N GLY A 59 7.46 1.13 -10.19
CA GLY A 59 6.66 1.24 -11.42
C GLY A 59 5.35 2.03 -11.24
N PRO A 60 4.50 1.68 -10.26
CA PRO A 60 3.31 2.45 -9.90
C PRO A 60 3.61 3.91 -9.55
N ALA A 61 4.68 4.18 -8.80
CA ALA A 61 5.07 5.55 -8.43
C ALA A 61 5.42 6.39 -9.67
N ARG A 62 6.23 5.85 -10.59
CA ARG A 62 6.55 6.53 -11.85
C ARG A 62 5.31 6.76 -12.71
N THR A 63 4.44 5.76 -12.80
CA THR A 63 3.18 5.88 -13.55
C THR A 63 2.30 6.99 -12.99
N LEU A 64 2.21 7.07 -11.66
CA LEU A 64 1.49 8.13 -10.94
C LEU A 64 2.08 9.51 -11.22
N ASP A 65 3.39 9.66 -11.09
CA ASP A 65 4.12 10.91 -11.33
C ASP A 65 3.94 11.39 -12.78
N ASP A 66 4.11 10.50 -13.74
CA ASP A 66 3.93 10.77 -15.16
C ASP A 66 2.48 11.17 -15.49
N ALA A 67 1.51 10.45 -14.93
CA ALA A 67 0.10 10.72 -15.16
C ALA A 67 -0.34 12.03 -14.49
N TRP A 68 0.21 12.35 -13.32
CA TRP A 68 0.05 13.67 -12.68
C TRP A 68 0.58 14.78 -13.57
N ALA A 69 1.82 14.67 -14.07
CA ALA A 69 2.43 15.68 -14.93
C ALA A 69 1.61 15.92 -16.21
N ARG A 70 1.11 14.85 -16.85
CA ARG A 70 0.26 14.94 -18.05
C ARG A 70 -1.07 15.64 -17.77
N ARG A 71 -1.73 15.33 -16.65
CA ARG A 71 -3.08 15.84 -16.34
C ARG A 71 -3.08 17.24 -15.74
N SER A 72 -2.16 17.52 -14.81
CA SER A 72 -2.05 18.81 -14.13
C SER A 72 -1.31 19.86 -14.96
N GLY A 73 -0.32 19.43 -15.76
CA GLY A 73 0.58 20.32 -16.49
C GLY A 73 -0.11 21.37 -17.37
N PRO A 74 -1.13 21.04 -18.19
CA PRO A 74 -1.83 22.04 -19.00
C PRO A 74 -2.56 23.11 -18.18
N VAL A 75 -3.10 22.75 -17.01
CA VAL A 75 -3.87 23.69 -16.17
C VAL A 75 -2.90 24.57 -15.36
N LEU A 76 -1.83 23.98 -14.84
CA LEU A 76 -0.76 24.72 -14.15
C LEU A 76 -0.06 25.71 -15.09
N ARG A 77 0.23 25.30 -16.34
CA ARG A 77 0.80 26.19 -17.36
C ARG A 77 -0.11 27.37 -17.69
N ARG A 78 -1.41 27.13 -17.87
CA ARG A 78 -2.39 28.20 -18.12
C ARG A 78 -2.44 29.20 -16.96
N ARG A 79 -2.41 28.73 -15.70
CA ARG A 79 -2.36 29.60 -14.53
C ARG A 79 -1.07 30.41 -14.45
N ALA A 80 0.08 29.79 -14.66
CA ALA A 80 1.38 30.46 -14.65
C ALA A 80 1.45 31.55 -15.75
N ALA A 81 0.99 31.23 -16.97
CA ALA A 81 0.90 32.20 -18.06
C ALA A 81 -0.07 33.35 -17.73
N ALA A 82 -1.25 33.06 -17.17
CA ALA A 82 -2.20 34.09 -16.76
C ALA A 82 -1.65 34.99 -15.64
N ALA A 83 -0.86 34.44 -14.70
CA ALA A 83 -0.18 35.22 -13.67
C ALA A 83 0.91 36.11 -14.27
N ALA A 84 1.74 35.58 -15.17
CA ALA A 84 2.80 36.34 -15.85
C ALA A 84 2.24 37.48 -16.72
N LEU A 85 1.16 37.22 -17.46
CA LEU A 85 0.51 38.23 -18.31
C LEU A 85 -0.12 39.37 -17.50
N ARG A 86 -0.61 39.10 -16.29
CA ARG A 86 -1.14 40.15 -15.39
C ARG A 86 -0.06 41.11 -14.89
N HIS A 87 1.22 40.73 -14.95
CA HIS A 87 2.34 41.55 -14.48
C HIS A 87 3.02 42.40 -15.57
N GLN A 88 2.47 42.48 -16.79
CA GLN A 88 2.94 43.26 -17.95
C GLN A 88 4.34 42.89 -18.49
N GLY A 89 4.42 42.66 -19.81
CA GLY A 89 5.67 42.59 -20.59
C GLY A 89 6.35 41.21 -20.72
N ALA A 90 5.80 40.14 -20.14
CA ALA A 90 6.43 38.83 -20.21
C ALA A 90 6.09 38.09 -21.53
N HIS A 91 7.04 38.04 -22.46
CA HIS A 91 7.04 37.04 -23.53
C HIS A 91 7.38 35.67 -22.93
N VAL A 92 6.37 34.80 -22.75
CA VAL A 92 6.58 33.42 -22.31
C VAL A 92 7.12 32.61 -23.48
N THR A 93 8.44 32.63 -23.68
CA THR A 93 9.14 31.90 -24.76
C THR A 93 9.62 30.52 -24.34
N HIS A 94 9.68 30.25 -23.03
CA HIS A 94 10.21 29.00 -22.50
C HIS A 94 9.40 28.55 -21.28
N VAL A 95 8.74 27.39 -21.38
CA VAL A 95 8.18 26.69 -20.22
C VAL A 95 9.14 25.59 -19.84
N THR A 96 10.06 25.87 -18.92
CA THR A 96 10.94 24.85 -18.35
C THR A 96 10.14 23.97 -17.40
N HIS A 97 10.10 22.67 -17.69
CA HIS A 97 9.54 21.68 -16.80
C HIS A 97 10.47 21.55 -15.59
N VAL A 98 10.01 21.96 -14.41
CA VAL A 98 10.66 21.51 -13.18
C VAL A 98 10.23 20.05 -13.01
N PRO A 99 11.15 19.09 -12.80
CA PRO A 99 10.77 17.73 -12.44
C PRO A 99 10.07 17.78 -11.08
N SER A 100 8.81 17.35 -11.04
CA SER A 100 8.10 17.23 -9.77
C SER A 100 8.79 16.17 -8.90
N PRO A 101 8.95 16.40 -7.59
CA PRO A 101 9.59 15.44 -6.69
C PRO A 101 8.80 14.13 -6.70
N SER A 102 9.48 13.01 -6.91
CA SER A 102 8.82 11.72 -7.10
C SER A 102 8.06 11.27 -5.85
N CYS A 103 6.85 10.73 -6.06
CA CYS A 103 6.06 10.10 -5.00
C CYS A 103 6.72 8.83 -4.43
N CYS A 104 7.70 8.25 -5.13
CA CYS A 104 8.28 6.94 -4.78
C CYS A 104 8.77 6.88 -3.32
N GLY A 105 9.49 7.91 -2.86
CA GLY A 105 9.98 7.98 -1.48
C GLY A 105 8.87 7.95 -0.43
N ALA A 106 7.77 8.67 -0.67
CA ALA A 106 6.63 8.72 0.24
C ALA A 106 5.91 7.37 0.34
N LEU A 107 5.69 6.69 -0.79
CA LEU A 107 5.03 5.38 -0.84
C LEU A 107 5.89 4.30 -0.16
N VAL A 108 7.19 4.28 -0.45
CA VAL A 108 8.14 3.32 0.14
C VAL A 108 8.28 3.54 1.65
N ALA A 109 8.35 4.80 2.10
CA ALA A 109 8.39 5.12 3.52
C ALA A 109 7.09 4.69 4.25
N ALA A 110 5.93 4.81 3.62
CA ALA A 110 4.67 4.34 4.18
C ALA A 110 4.64 2.81 4.31
N ALA A 111 5.03 2.08 3.26
CA ALA A 111 5.15 0.63 3.31
C ALA A 111 6.16 0.16 4.38
N GLY A 112 7.33 0.79 4.44
CA GLY A 112 8.37 0.51 5.43
C GLY A 112 7.89 0.69 6.88
N ARG A 113 7.12 1.75 7.17
CA ARG A 113 6.55 1.98 8.52
C ARG A 113 5.60 0.87 8.94
N VAL A 114 4.72 0.41 8.06
CA VAL A 114 3.80 -0.71 8.36
C VAL A 114 4.59 -1.99 8.66
N LEU A 115 5.60 -2.26 7.84
CA LEU A 115 6.45 -3.45 7.96
C LEU A 115 7.35 -3.41 9.19
N ALA A 116 7.72 -2.22 9.68
CA ALA A 116 8.49 -2.03 10.91
C ALA A 116 7.66 -2.23 12.19
N VAL A 117 6.36 -1.96 12.15
CA VAL A 117 5.43 -2.11 13.30
C VAL A 117 4.93 -3.55 13.47
N ALA A 118 4.82 -4.30 12.37
CA ALA A 118 4.34 -5.68 12.34
C ALA A 118 5.18 -6.78 13.05
N PRO A 119 6.52 -6.71 13.20
CA PRO A 119 7.32 -7.84 13.64
C PRO A 119 7.25 -8.08 15.15
N GLY A 120 6.99 -7.05 15.96
CA GLY A 120 7.00 -7.14 17.42
C GLY A 120 5.65 -7.54 18.05
N ARG A 121 4.57 -6.86 17.67
CA ARG A 121 3.25 -7.01 18.33
C ARG A 121 2.49 -8.27 17.91
N GLU A 122 2.76 -8.78 16.71
CA GLU A 122 2.02 -9.90 16.13
C GLU A 122 2.73 -11.26 16.28
N ARG A 123 3.96 -11.36 16.78
CA ARG A 123 4.49 -12.69 17.12
C ARG A 123 3.82 -13.26 18.36
N GLY A 124 3.60 -12.43 19.40
CA GLY A 124 2.98 -12.86 20.65
C GLY A 124 1.52 -13.29 20.51
N ALA A 125 0.69 -12.47 19.85
CA ALA A 125 -0.74 -12.75 19.72
C ALA A 125 -1.04 -14.05 18.94
N TRP A 126 -0.29 -14.30 17.86
CA TRP A 126 -0.55 -15.43 16.98
C TRP A 126 0.08 -16.73 17.51
N SER A 127 1.21 -16.65 18.23
CA SER A 127 1.73 -17.79 18.97
C SER A 127 0.73 -18.28 20.01
N VAL A 128 0.09 -17.37 20.76
CA VAL A 128 -0.93 -17.71 21.76
C VAL A 128 -2.17 -18.32 21.11
N SER A 129 -2.66 -17.79 19.99
CA SER A 129 -3.82 -18.38 19.29
C SER A 129 -3.52 -19.75 18.66
N VAL A 130 -2.33 -19.94 18.09
CA VAL A 130 -1.90 -21.23 17.56
C VAL A 130 -1.73 -22.25 18.68
N LEU A 131 -1.09 -21.88 19.80
CA LEU A 131 -0.94 -22.75 20.96
C LEU A 131 -2.29 -23.09 21.61
N SER A 132 -3.19 -22.12 21.77
CA SER A 132 -4.49 -22.34 22.39
C SER A 132 -5.41 -23.21 21.52
N GLY A 133 -5.45 -22.97 20.20
CA GLY A 133 -6.24 -23.79 19.28
C GLY A 133 -5.67 -25.20 19.08
N SER A 134 -4.34 -25.33 19.09
CA SER A 134 -3.67 -26.63 18.95
C SER A 134 -3.74 -27.44 20.23
N ALA A 135 -3.65 -26.83 21.41
CA ALA A 135 -3.72 -27.52 22.69
C ALA A 135 -5.10 -28.18 22.91
N VAL A 136 -6.19 -27.49 22.60
CA VAL A 136 -7.55 -28.04 22.73
C VAL A 136 -7.76 -29.24 21.79
N TRP A 137 -7.22 -29.15 20.57
CA TRP A 137 -7.37 -30.21 19.57
C TRP A 137 -6.45 -31.40 19.84
N VAL A 138 -5.18 -31.15 20.23
CA VAL A 138 -4.24 -32.19 20.66
C VAL A 138 -4.75 -32.91 21.91
N ALA A 139 -5.32 -32.18 22.87
CA ALA A 139 -5.98 -32.78 24.04
C ALA A 139 -7.18 -33.65 23.63
N SER A 140 -7.98 -33.20 22.65
CA SER A 140 -9.12 -33.98 22.14
C SER A 140 -8.69 -35.26 21.42
N VAL A 141 -7.63 -35.20 20.60
CA VAL A 141 -7.09 -36.37 19.88
C VAL A 141 -6.37 -37.33 20.82
N LEU A 142 -5.63 -36.83 21.82
CA LEU A 142 -5.06 -37.66 22.87
C LEU A 142 -6.16 -38.33 23.71
N ALA A 143 -7.22 -37.62 24.06
CA ALA A 143 -8.36 -38.17 24.79
C ALA A 143 -9.15 -39.20 23.96
N ALA A 144 -9.20 -39.05 22.64
CA ALA A 144 -9.81 -40.03 21.75
C ALA A 144 -8.89 -41.25 21.53
N GLY A 145 -7.59 -41.04 21.31
CA GLY A 145 -6.59 -42.11 21.11
C GLY A 145 -6.36 -42.95 22.37
N ALA A 146 -6.42 -42.35 23.56
CA ALA A 146 -6.34 -43.07 24.83
C ALA A 146 -7.51 -44.04 25.05
N ARG A 147 -8.67 -43.81 24.40
CA ARG A 147 -9.81 -44.73 24.44
C ARG A 147 -9.71 -45.91 23.46
N VAL A 148 -8.77 -45.85 22.51
CA VAL A 148 -8.60 -46.84 21.43
C VAL A 148 -7.36 -47.72 21.64
N LEU A 149 -6.60 -47.53 22.73
CA LEU A 149 -5.48 -48.36 23.11
C LEU A 149 -5.91 -49.43 24.15
N PRO A 150 -6.46 -50.59 23.75
CA PRO A 150 -6.44 -51.75 24.61
C PRO A 150 -5.00 -52.29 24.68
N ALA A 151 -4.57 -52.58 25.90
CA ALA A 151 -3.34 -53.26 26.31
C ALA A 151 -2.44 -53.87 25.19
N GLY A 152 -1.22 -53.33 25.05
CA GLY A 152 0.01 -54.15 24.99
C GLY A 152 0.30 -55.03 23.77
N GLY A 153 -0.09 -54.65 22.55
CA GLY A 153 0.30 -55.37 21.32
C GLY A 153 1.55 -54.81 20.61
N PRO A 154 2.31 -55.63 19.85
CA PRO A 154 3.52 -55.20 19.12
C PRO A 154 3.26 -54.13 18.03
N GLY A 155 2.00 -53.82 17.71
CA GLY A 155 1.60 -52.76 16.77
C GLY A 155 1.48 -51.35 17.36
N VAL A 156 1.69 -51.16 18.67
CA VAL A 156 1.49 -49.85 19.33
C VAL A 156 2.53 -48.81 18.89
N LEU A 157 3.79 -49.20 18.70
CA LEU A 157 4.86 -48.29 18.27
C LEU A 157 4.64 -47.69 16.87
N PRO A 158 4.31 -48.46 15.81
CA PRO A 158 4.00 -47.87 14.52
C PRO A 158 2.71 -47.04 14.53
N ALA A 159 1.72 -47.40 15.35
CA ALA A 159 0.50 -46.60 15.51
C ALA A 159 0.79 -45.23 16.16
N LEU A 160 1.63 -45.19 17.19
CA LEU A 160 2.09 -43.95 17.81
C LEU A 160 2.93 -43.10 16.85
N ALA A 161 3.83 -43.73 16.08
CA ALA A 161 4.62 -43.03 15.08
C ALA A 161 3.74 -42.40 13.98
N GLY A 162 2.72 -43.14 13.50
CA GLY A 162 1.74 -42.63 12.55
C GLY A 162 0.92 -41.46 13.11
N LEU A 163 0.52 -41.54 14.38
CA LEU A 163 -0.19 -40.45 15.05
C LEU A 163 0.68 -39.20 15.20
N VAL A 164 1.96 -39.36 15.56
CA VAL A 164 2.92 -38.22 15.64
C VAL A 164 3.10 -37.56 14.28
N LEU A 165 3.22 -38.33 13.19
CA LEU A 165 3.33 -37.78 11.83
C LEU A 165 2.05 -37.04 11.41
N LEU A 166 0.87 -37.59 11.72
CA LEU A 166 -0.42 -36.93 11.46
C LEU A 166 -0.56 -35.61 12.22
N VAL A 167 -0.21 -35.61 13.52
CA VAL A 167 -0.21 -34.41 14.35
C VAL A 167 0.77 -33.37 13.78
N GLY A 168 1.99 -33.79 13.43
CA GLY A 168 3.00 -32.92 12.82
C GLY A 168 2.53 -32.32 11.50
N ALA A 169 1.93 -33.11 10.61
CA ALA A 169 1.39 -32.66 9.33
C ALA A 169 0.25 -31.65 9.52
N LEU A 170 -0.64 -31.89 10.49
CA LEU A 170 -1.74 -30.98 10.80
C LEU A 170 -1.25 -29.65 11.40
N VAL A 171 -0.29 -29.71 12.33
CA VAL A 171 0.35 -28.51 12.88
C VAL A 171 1.01 -27.71 11.76
N ALA A 172 1.75 -28.36 10.87
CA ALA A 172 2.35 -27.72 9.70
C ALA A 172 1.28 -27.07 8.80
N ALA A 173 0.15 -27.75 8.55
CA ALA A 173 -0.96 -27.20 7.79
C ALA A 173 -1.59 -25.97 8.47
N ARG A 174 -1.81 -26.01 9.79
CA ARG A 174 -2.33 -24.88 10.57
C ARG A 174 -1.38 -23.69 10.55
N VAL A 175 -0.09 -23.93 10.71
CA VAL A 175 0.94 -22.88 10.62
C VAL A 175 0.93 -22.23 9.23
N ARG A 176 0.77 -23.01 8.16
CA ARG A 176 0.64 -22.46 6.79
C ARG A 176 -0.61 -21.59 6.63
N VAL A 177 -1.75 -22.03 7.16
CA VAL A 177 -3.00 -21.24 7.12
C VAL A 177 -2.83 -19.92 7.86
N VAL A 178 -2.29 -19.95 9.08
CA VAL A 178 -2.06 -18.73 9.89
C VAL A 178 -1.07 -17.79 9.22
N ARG A 179 0.03 -18.32 8.67
CA ARG A 179 0.99 -17.52 7.91
C ARG A 179 0.36 -16.87 6.68
N SER A 180 -0.47 -17.61 5.95
CA SER A 180 -1.19 -17.05 4.79
C SER A 180 -2.19 -15.95 5.17
N ALA A 181 -2.83 -16.06 6.34
CA ALA A 181 -3.76 -15.05 6.85
C ALA A 181 -3.00 -13.79 7.28
N ARG A 182 -1.84 -13.97 7.93
CA ARG A 182 -0.93 -12.89 8.30
C ARG A 182 -0.40 -12.15 7.09
N ASP A 183 0.11 -12.87 6.08
CA ASP A 183 0.65 -12.27 4.86
C ASP A 183 -0.44 -11.44 4.14
N ARG A 184 -1.69 -11.93 4.09
CA ARG A 184 -2.85 -11.19 3.56
C ARG A 184 -3.22 -9.95 4.40
N ALA A 185 -3.11 -10.02 5.71
CA ALA A 185 -3.37 -8.88 6.59
C ALA A 185 -2.29 -7.80 6.43
N LEU A 186 -1.03 -8.20 6.35
CA LEU A 186 0.10 -7.29 6.13
C LEU A 186 0.01 -6.61 4.77
N ALA A 187 -0.27 -7.37 3.71
CA ALA A 187 -0.44 -6.80 2.37
C ALA A 187 -1.54 -5.73 2.33
N ARG A 188 -2.68 -5.97 3.00
CA ARG A 188 -3.76 -4.98 3.11
C ARG A 188 -3.34 -3.71 3.84
N ARG A 189 -2.63 -3.83 4.97
CA ARG A 189 -2.13 -2.66 5.70
C ARG A 189 -1.12 -1.86 4.88
N VAL A 190 -0.25 -2.54 4.13
CA VAL A 190 0.70 -1.87 3.23
C VAL A 190 -0.06 -1.10 2.15
N ARG A 191 -1.07 -1.72 1.53
CA ARG A 191 -1.95 -1.04 0.55
C ARG A 191 -2.59 0.22 1.13
N ASP A 192 -3.23 0.11 2.29
CA ASP A 192 -3.95 1.25 2.87
C ASP A 192 -2.96 2.39 3.20
N ALA A 193 -1.78 2.07 3.71
CA ALA A 193 -0.73 3.06 3.98
C ALA A 193 -0.16 3.70 2.71
N VAL A 194 0.04 2.93 1.64
CA VAL A 194 0.51 3.43 0.34
C VAL A 194 -0.53 4.37 -0.28
N LEU A 195 -1.81 4.01 -0.28
CA LEU A 195 -2.88 4.85 -0.83
C LEU A 195 -3.05 6.14 -0.03
N LEU A 196 -2.98 6.06 1.30
CA LEU A 196 -3.05 7.24 2.16
C LEU A 196 -1.83 8.17 1.95
N ALA A 197 -0.64 7.61 1.78
CA ALA A 197 0.55 8.40 1.47
C ALA A 197 0.48 9.08 0.10
N ALA A 198 -0.05 8.39 -0.91
CA ALA A 198 -0.30 8.97 -2.23
C ALA A 198 -1.33 10.11 -2.16
N ASP A 199 -2.45 9.95 -1.45
CA ASP A 199 -3.46 11.01 -1.33
C ASP A 199 -2.90 12.25 -0.63
N HIS A 200 -2.15 12.06 0.47
CA HIS A 200 -1.46 13.17 1.15
C HIS A 200 -0.47 13.90 0.24
N GLU A 201 0.31 13.19 -0.56
CA GLU A 201 1.28 13.81 -1.47
C GLU A 201 0.58 14.55 -2.61
N LEU A 202 -0.50 13.98 -3.18
CA LEU A 202 -1.30 14.68 -4.19
C LEU A 202 -1.97 15.92 -3.61
N LEU A 203 -2.57 15.85 -2.43
CA LEU A 203 -3.13 17.01 -1.73
C LEU A 203 -2.08 18.09 -1.49
N ARG A 204 -0.87 17.70 -1.07
CA ARG A 204 0.27 18.62 -0.91
C ARG A 204 0.59 19.33 -2.22
N ARG A 205 0.69 18.60 -3.34
CA ARG A 205 0.94 19.18 -4.67
C ARG A 205 -0.16 20.16 -5.09
N ILE A 206 -1.43 19.84 -4.84
CA ILE A 206 -2.55 20.75 -5.13
C ILE A 206 -2.42 22.03 -4.28
N SER A 207 -2.14 21.89 -2.97
CA SER A 207 -1.96 23.05 -2.08
C SER A 207 -0.75 23.91 -2.46
N ASP A 208 0.35 23.32 -2.91
CA ASP A 208 1.52 24.07 -3.38
C ASP A 208 1.23 24.80 -4.70
N ALA A 209 0.47 24.18 -5.61
CA ALA A 209 -0.02 24.81 -6.83
C ALA A 209 -0.97 26.00 -6.56
N ASP A 210 -1.83 25.89 -5.54
CA ASP A 210 -2.73 26.98 -5.14
C ASP A 210 -1.94 28.19 -4.62
N ARG A 211 -0.90 27.95 -3.80
CA ARG A 211 -0.02 28.99 -3.26
C ARG A 211 0.90 29.64 -4.29
N GLY A 212 0.98 29.09 -5.50
CA GLY A 212 1.87 29.59 -6.56
C GLY A 212 3.36 29.45 -6.23
N LEU A 213 3.70 28.59 -5.25
CA LEU A 213 5.10 28.29 -4.94
C LEU A 213 5.67 27.40 -6.05
N PRO A 214 6.80 27.75 -6.66
CA PRO A 214 7.47 26.83 -7.55
C PRO A 214 7.85 25.56 -6.76
N GLU A 215 7.53 24.39 -7.35
CA GLU A 215 7.83 23.04 -6.81
C GLU A 215 9.32 22.86 -6.43
N ALA A 216 10.21 23.74 -6.92
CA ALA A 216 11.66 23.71 -6.71
C ALA A 216 12.15 24.08 -5.29
N SER A 217 11.30 24.60 -4.39
CA SER A 217 11.78 25.18 -3.12
C SER A 217 12.00 24.21 -1.95
N ARG A 218 11.79 22.89 -2.11
CA ARG A 218 11.77 21.96 -0.95
C ARG A 218 12.41 20.59 -1.20
N ALA A 219 13.68 20.57 -1.57
CA ALA A 219 14.55 19.45 -1.26
C ALA A 219 15.28 19.75 0.07
N CYS A 220 14.73 19.23 1.17
CA CYS A 220 15.40 18.91 2.43
C CYS A 220 14.60 17.79 3.09
#